data_AF-A0A6A6NJ28-F1
#
_entry.id   AF-A0A6A6NJ28-F1
#
_cell.length_a   1.000
_cell.length_b   1.000
_cell.length_c   1.000
_cell.angle_alpha   90.00
_cell.angle_beta   90.00
_cell.angle_gamma   90.00
#
_symmetry.space_group_name_H-M   'P 1'
#
loop_
_entity.id
_entity.type
_entity.pdbx_description
1 polymer ?
#
loop_
_entity_poly.entity_id
_entity_poly.type
_entity_poly.pdbx_seq_one_letter_code
_entity_poly.pdbx_strand_id
1 'polypeptide(L)'
;MGTPKLARIPSMRDRVEDTLSAHRNELVSLLCRYVDQGKGILQPHTLIDELDNIVSEDEARLGLRDGPFGEILKSAQEAIVLPPFVAIAIRPRPGVWEYVRVNVYELSVEQLSVSEYLRFKEELVDGPSNDPYVLELDFEPFNADVPRPNRSSSIGNGVQFLNRHLSSIMFRNKDCLEPLNDFLRAHNIKGM
;
A
#
# COMPACT_ATOMS: atom_id res chain seq x y z
N MET A 1 -28.71 -24.45 4.98
CA MET A 1 -27.30 -24.09 5.21
C MET A 1 -26.91 -23.08 4.13
N GLY A 2 -26.99 -21.79 4.43
CA GLY A 2 -26.64 -20.74 3.47
C GLY A 2 -25.13 -20.74 3.24
N THR A 3 -24.70 -20.81 1.98
CA THR A 3 -23.30 -20.62 1.62
C THR A 3 -22.87 -19.23 2.10
N PRO A 4 -21.75 -19.09 2.84
CA PRO A 4 -21.24 -17.78 3.20
C PRO A 4 -20.88 -17.07 1.89
N LYS A 5 -21.65 -16.05 1.50
CA LYS A 5 -21.28 -15.13 0.43
C LYS A 5 -19.95 -14.52 0.86
N LEU A 6 -18.89 -14.76 0.10
CA LEU A 6 -17.63 -14.04 0.22
C LEU A 6 -17.95 -12.55 0.07
N ALA A 7 -18.08 -11.85 1.19
CA ALA A 7 -18.24 -10.41 1.19
C ALA A 7 -16.95 -9.83 0.59
N ARG A 8 -17.11 -8.96 -0.41
CA ARG A 8 -15.99 -8.22 -1.00
C ARG A 8 -15.24 -7.53 0.14
N ILE A 9 -13.94 -7.79 0.28
CA ILE A 9 -13.11 -7.06 1.25
C ILE A 9 -13.14 -5.60 0.80
N PRO A 10 -13.64 -4.66 1.62
CA PRO A 10 -13.72 -3.26 1.24
C PRO A 10 -12.31 -2.72 1.01
N SER A 11 -12.14 -1.95 -0.06
CA SER A 11 -10.84 -1.31 -0.36
C SER A 11 -10.51 -0.25 0.69
N MET A 12 -9.25 0.17 0.81
CA MET A 12 -8.93 1.28 1.72
C MET A 12 -9.67 2.56 1.39
N ARG A 13 -9.94 2.82 0.11
CA ARG A 13 -10.81 3.91 -0.32
C ARG A 13 -12.20 3.79 0.31
N ASP A 14 -12.87 2.65 0.15
CA ASP A 14 -14.23 2.43 0.68
C ASP A 14 -14.24 2.63 2.20
N ARG A 15 -13.24 2.11 2.91
CA ARG A 15 -13.13 2.27 4.37
C ARG A 15 -12.95 3.72 4.81
N VAL A 16 -12.13 4.49 4.07
CA VAL A 16 -11.93 5.92 4.36
C VAL A 16 -13.20 6.71 4.04
N GLU A 17 -13.87 6.41 2.92
CA GLU A 17 -15.11 7.07 2.49
C GLU A 17 -16.28 6.78 3.46
N ASP A 18 -16.42 5.54 3.93
CA ASP A 18 -17.40 5.14 4.94
C ASP A 18 -17.16 5.88 6.26
N THR A 19 -15.89 5.98 6.69
CA THR A 19 -15.58 6.66 7.96
C THR A 19 -15.76 8.17 7.84
N LEU A 20 -15.43 8.75 6.69
CA LEU A 20 -15.66 10.15 6.38
C LEU A 20 -17.15 10.50 6.40
N SER A 21 -18.00 9.58 5.94
CA SER A 21 -19.45 9.73 6.00
C SER A 21 -19.99 9.64 7.43
N ALA A 22 -19.41 8.78 8.27
CA ALA A 22 -19.82 8.58 9.66
C ALA A 22 -19.36 9.69 10.63
N HIS A 23 -18.15 10.23 10.44
CA HIS A 23 -17.50 11.21 11.33
C HIS A 23 -17.04 12.46 10.57
N ARG A 24 -17.95 13.02 9.78
CA ARG A 24 -17.64 14.09 8.82
C ARG A 24 -17.00 15.31 9.46
N ASN A 25 -17.55 15.81 10.56
CA ASN A 25 -17.10 17.08 11.16
C ASN A 25 -15.71 16.94 11.78
N GLU A 26 -15.46 15.83 12.46
CA GLU A 26 -14.18 15.51 13.11
C GLU A 26 -13.08 15.31 12.05
N LEU A 27 -13.39 14.60 10.97
CA LEU A 27 -12.45 14.33 9.90
C LEU A 27 -12.15 15.55 9.05
N VAL A 28 -13.16 16.40 8.77
CA VAL A 28 -12.93 17.72 8.17
C VAL A 28 -11.98 18.53 9.05
N SER A 29 -12.24 18.60 10.36
CA SER A 29 -11.39 19.32 11.31
C SER A 29 -9.95 18.80 11.29
N LEU A 30 -9.76 17.48 11.27
CA LEU A 30 -8.44 16.84 11.20
C LEU A 30 -7.71 17.15 9.90
N LEU A 31 -8.39 16.97 8.77
CA LEU A 31 -7.82 17.21 7.47
C LEU A 31 -7.50 18.70 7.24
N CYS A 32 -8.35 19.61 7.74
CA CYS A 32 -8.06 21.03 7.76
C CYS A 32 -6.78 21.33 8.56
N ARG A 33 -6.60 20.73 9.74
CA ARG A 33 -5.35 20.91 10.51
C ARG A 33 -4.12 20.46 9.74
N TYR A 34 -4.19 19.33 9.03
CA TYR A 34 -3.09 18.91 8.16
C TYR A 34 -2.81 19.92 7.06
N VAL A 35 -3.85 20.46 6.42
CA VAL A 35 -3.73 21.48 5.38
C VAL A 35 -3.19 22.80 5.93
N ASP A 36 -3.57 23.18 7.15
CA ASP A 36 -3.16 24.41 7.83
C ASP A 36 -1.67 24.41 8.23
N GLN A 37 -1.07 23.22 8.40
CA GLN A 37 0.39 23.09 8.54
C GLN A 37 1.15 23.47 7.24
N GLY A 38 0.42 23.61 6.13
CA GLY A 38 0.93 24.04 4.84
C GLY A 38 1.41 22.87 3.97
N LYS A 39 1.96 23.25 2.80
CA LYS A 39 2.52 22.31 1.83
C LYS A 39 3.71 21.56 2.45
N GLY A 40 3.61 20.23 2.59
CA GLY A 40 4.68 19.44 3.22
C GLY A 40 4.44 17.93 3.31
N ILE A 41 5.37 17.24 3.96
CA ILE A 41 5.26 15.82 4.31
C ILE A 41 4.99 15.70 5.81
N LEU A 42 3.92 14.99 6.17
CA LEU A 42 3.58 14.64 7.53
C LEU A 42 4.09 13.24 7.87
N GLN A 43 4.78 13.14 8.99
CA GLN A 43 5.28 11.89 9.53
C GLN A 43 4.18 11.16 10.32
N PRO A 44 4.29 9.83 10.52
CA PRO A 44 3.28 9.06 11.24
C PRO A 44 2.93 9.62 12.62
N HIS A 45 3.92 10.04 13.40
CA HIS A 45 3.68 10.62 14.72
C HIS A 45 2.83 11.89 14.63
N THR A 46 3.10 12.78 13.67
CA THR A 46 2.31 13.98 13.44
C THR A 46 0.85 13.66 13.10
N LEU A 47 0.61 12.62 12.30
CA LEU A 47 -0.75 12.17 11.98
C LEU A 47 -1.52 11.70 13.22
N ILE A 48 -0.82 11.00 14.14
CA ILE A 48 -1.44 10.51 15.37
C ILE A 48 -1.62 11.64 16.39
N ASP A 49 -0.64 12.53 16.52
CA ASP A 49 -0.69 13.65 17.46
C ASP A 49 -1.87 14.60 17.14
N GLU A 50 -2.10 14.91 15.86
CA GLU A 50 -3.25 15.73 15.46
C GLU A 50 -4.59 15.03 15.64
N LEU A 51 -4.63 13.70 15.46
CA LEU A 51 -5.81 12.91 15.78
C LEU A 51 -6.12 13.00 17.28
N ASP A 52 -5.13 12.83 18.14
CA ASP A 52 -5.29 12.90 19.59
C ASP A 52 -5.70 14.30 20.07
N ASN A 53 -5.17 15.36 19.43
CA ASN A 53 -5.55 16.74 19.71
C ASN A 53 -7.04 17.03 19.44
N ILE A 54 -7.64 16.37 18.44
CA ILE A 54 -9.09 16.50 18.18
C ILE A 54 -9.90 15.71 19.19
N VAL A 55 -9.40 14.56 19.63
CA VAL A 55 -10.15 13.57 20.43
C VAL A 55 -10.34 13.96 21.89
N SER A 56 -9.72 15.06 22.32
CA SER A 56 -9.86 15.58 23.67
C SER A 56 -11.32 15.97 23.96
N GLU A 57 -11.96 15.23 24.88
CA GLU A 57 -13.17 15.52 25.67
C GLU A 57 -14.55 14.92 25.29
N ASP A 58 -14.71 14.15 24.20
CA ASP A 58 -16.04 13.62 23.81
C ASP A 58 -16.06 12.10 23.53
N GLU A 59 -17.08 11.37 24.00
CA GLU A 59 -17.22 9.91 23.81
C GLU A 59 -17.26 9.53 22.32
N ALA A 60 -17.89 10.36 21.49
CA ALA A 60 -17.94 10.16 20.04
C ALA A 60 -16.55 10.22 19.38
N ARG A 61 -15.61 10.96 19.97
CA ARG A 61 -14.26 11.14 19.44
C ARG A 61 -13.32 10.01 19.84
N LEU A 62 -13.53 9.40 21.01
CA LEU A 62 -12.85 8.14 21.38
C LEU A 62 -13.16 7.02 20.36
N GLY A 63 -14.41 6.98 19.88
CA GLY A 63 -14.82 6.07 18.80
C GLY A 63 -14.10 6.29 17.47
N LEU A 64 -13.60 7.50 17.18
CA LEU A 64 -12.81 7.78 15.98
C LEU A 64 -11.37 7.25 16.10
N ARG A 65 -10.74 7.44 17.27
CA ARG A 65 -9.37 7.00 17.56
C ARG A 65 -9.25 5.48 17.68
N ASP A 66 -10.21 4.87 18.36
CA ASP A 66 -10.22 3.42 18.58
C ASP A 66 -11.06 2.69 17.50
N GLY A 67 -11.62 3.45 16.56
CA GLY A 67 -12.41 2.94 15.44
C GLY A 67 -11.60 2.67 14.17
N PRO A 68 -12.32 2.40 13.05
CA PRO A 68 -11.71 1.99 11.79
C PRO A 68 -10.69 3.00 11.25
N PHE A 69 -10.93 4.30 11.40
CA PHE A 69 -10.05 5.34 10.86
C PHE A 69 -8.80 5.57 11.70
N GLY A 70 -8.89 5.47 13.03
CA GLY A 70 -7.69 5.46 13.87
C GLY A 70 -6.75 4.32 13.52
N GLU A 71 -7.28 3.11 13.25
CA GLU A 71 -6.45 1.99 12.76
C GLU A 71 -5.84 2.25 11.38
N ILE A 72 -6.56 2.96 10.49
CA ILE A 72 -6.02 3.38 9.19
C ILE A 72 -4.84 4.34 9.40
N LEU A 73 -4.99 5.37 10.22
CA LEU A 73 -3.92 6.33 10.50
C LEU A 73 -2.72 5.69 11.21
N LYS A 74 -2.94 4.76 12.14
CA LYS A 74 -1.84 3.98 12.78
C LYS A 74 -1.05 3.16 11.76
N SER A 75 -1.69 2.74 10.67
CA SER A 75 -1.02 2.03 9.57
C SER A 75 -0.45 2.96 8.49
N ALA A 76 -0.74 4.26 8.55
CA ALA A 76 -0.17 5.25 7.64
C ALA A 76 1.34 5.41 7.89
N GLN A 77 2.11 5.49 6.80
CA GLN A 77 3.57 5.62 6.84
C GLN A 77 4.02 7.05 6.58
N GLU A 78 3.24 7.81 5.84
CA GLU A 78 3.42 9.24 5.59
C GLU A 78 2.12 9.80 4.99
N ALA A 79 1.93 11.11 5.12
CA ALA A 79 0.96 11.83 4.30
C ALA A 79 1.64 13.02 3.62
N ILE A 80 1.20 13.32 2.41
CA ILE A 80 1.64 14.47 1.63
C ILE A 80 0.50 15.46 1.61
N VAL A 81 0.82 16.71 1.92
CA VAL A 81 -0.14 17.81 1.93
C VAL A 81 0.21 18.73 0.75
N LEU A 82 -0.68 18.77 -0.24
CA LEU A 82 -0.71 19.78 -1.29
C LEU A 82 -2.11 20.39 -1.29
N PRO A 83 -2.33 21.52 -0.61
CA PRO A 83 -3.68 22.08 -0.45
C PRO A 83 -4.42 22.20 -1.79
N PRO A 84 -5.67 21.71 -1.89
CA PRO A 84 -6.55 21.23 -0.82
C PRO A 84 -6.51 19.70 -0.60
N PHE A 85 -5.51 19.01 -1.14
CA PHE A 85 -5.40 17.56 -1.13
C PHE A 85 -4.47 17.06 -0.02
N VAL A 86 -4.89 15.97 0.62
CA VAL A 86 -4.06 15.17 1.53
C VAL A 86 -3.96 13.75 0.95
N ALA A 87 -2.76 13.35 0.54
CA ALA A 87 -2.50 12.00 0.02
C ALA A 87 -1.79 11.16 1.09
N ILE A 88 -2.35 10.01 1.45
CA ILE A 88 -1.88 9.17 2.56
C ILE A 88 -1.35 7.85 1.99
N ALA A 89 -0.12 7.49 2.35
CA ALA A 89 0.45 6.18 2.08
C ALA A 89 0.19 5.24 3.26
N ILE A 90 -0.58 4.20 3.01
CA ILE A 90 -1.10 3.31 4.04
C ILE A 90 -0.47 1.93 3.87
N ARG A 91 0.04 1.36 4.96
CA ARG A 91 0.69 0.05 4.96
C ARG A 91 -0.01 -0.88 5.95
N PRO A 92 -1.14 -1.49 5.57
CA PRO A 92 -1.90 -2.35 6.48
C PRO A 92 -1.12 -3.57 6.95
N ARG A 93 -0.22 -4.10 6.08
CA ARG A 93 0.60 -5.29 6.35
C ARG A 93 1.96 -5.17 5.66
N PRO A 94 3.01 -5.88 6.13
CA PRO A 94 4.29 -5.92 5.45
C PRO A 94 4.15 -6.36 3.98
N GLY A 95 4.67 -5.54 3.06
CA GLY A 95 4.63 -5.80 1.61
C GLY A 95 3.33 -5.42 0.91
N VAL A 96 2.35 -4.84 1.62
CA VAL A 96 1.09 -4.35 1.04
C VAL A 96 0.98 -2.85 1.30
N TRP A 97 0.78 -2.10 0.22
CA TRP A 97 0.64 -0.65 0.24
C TRP A 97 -0.65 -0.26 -0.47
N GLU A 98 -1.34 0.74 0.08
CA GLU A 98 -2.51 1.37 -0.52
C GLU A 98 -2.36 2.88 -0.39
N TYR A 99 -2.71 3.61 -1.44
CA TYR A 99 -2.57 5.06 -1.50
C TYR A 99 -3.94 5.68 -1.70
N VAL A 100 -4.26 6.68 -0.90
CA VAL A 100 -5.56 7.35 -0.93
C VAL A 100 -5.34 8.85 -0.91
N ARG A 101 -6.07 9.57 -1.76
CA ARG A 101 -6.13 11.03 -1.76
C ARG A 101 -7.48 11.48 -1.24
N VAL A 102 -7.47 12.48 -0.38
CA VAL A 102 -8.68 13.14 0.12
C VAL A 102 -8.64 14.61 -0.28
N ASN A 103 -9.70 15.08 -0.93
CA ASN A 103 -9.94 16.51 -1.11
C ASN A 103 -10.64 17.05 0.14
N VAL A 104 -10.01 17.96 0.87
CA VAL A 104 -10.55 18.43 2.16
C VAL A 104 -11.83 19.27 1.99
N TYR A 105 -12.00 19.96 0.86
CA TYR A 105 -13.15 20.84 0.64
C TYR A 105 -14.37 20.08 0.09
N GLU A 106 -14.14 19.18 -0.87
CA GLU A 106 -15.21 18.37 -1.46
C GLU A 106 -15.51 17.11 -0.65
N LEU A 107 -14.58 16.71 0.21
CA LEU A 107 -14.60 15.46 0.97
C LEU A 107 -14.71 14.22 0.09
N SER A 108 -14.17 14.30 -1.12
CA SER A 108 -14.02 13.19 -2.04
C SER A 108 -12.77 12.39 -1.69
N VAL A 109 -12.90 11.05 -1.77
CA VAL A 109 -11.84 10.09 -1.48
C VAL A 109 -11.54 9.30 -2.74
N GLU A 110 -10.30 9.34 -3.18
CA GLU A 110 -9.83 8.67 -4.39
C GLU A 110 -8.71 7.69 -4.06
N GLN A 111 -8.74 6.53 -4.71
CA GLN A 111 -7.62 5.60 -4.65
C GLN A 111 -6.57 6.01 -5.66
N LEU A 112 -5.32 6.08 -5.24
CA LEU A 112 -4.18 6.37 -6.11
C LEU A 112 -3.42 5.10 -6.46
N SER A 113 -2.89 5.06 -7.68
CA SER A 113 -1.79 4.17 -8.06
C SER A 113 -0.46 4.64 -7.47
N VAL A 114 0.57 3.80 -7.57
CA VAL A 114 1.93 4.13 -7.13
C VAL A 114 2.45 5.36 -7.88
N SER A 115 2.34 5.37 -9.22
CA SER A 115 2.83 6.47 -10.05
C SER A 115 2.11 7.79 -9.74
N GLU A 116 0.79 7.76 -9.51
CA GLU A 116 0.04 8.96 -9.12
C GLU A 116 0.46 9.50 -7.75
N TYR A 117 0.70 8.61 -6.78
CA TYR A 117 1.19 9.02 -5.46
C TYR A 117 2.61 9.61 -5.53
N LEU A 118 3.50 9.01 -6.33
CA LEU A 118 4.86 9.51 -6.52
C LEU A 118 4.87 10.86 -7.23
N ARG A 119 4.03 11.05 -8.25
CA ARG A 119 3.84 12.36 -8.90
C ARG A 119 3.44 13.43 -7.90
N PHE A 120 2.55 13.10 -6.97
CA PHE A 120 2.15 14.02 -5.90
C PHE A 120 3.32 14.40 -4.98
N LYS A 121 4.30 13.51 -4.76
CA LYS A 121 5.54 13.83 -4.05
C LYS A 121 6.49 14.70 -4.88
N GLU A 122 6.56 14.50 -6.18
CA GLU A 122 7.36 15.33 -7.10
C GLU A 122 6.82 16.76 -7.15
N GLU A 123 5.49 16.92 -7.28
CA GLU A 123 4.81 18.23 -7.25
C GLU A 123 5.05 19.00 -5.94
N LEU A 124 5.32 18.28 -4.84
CA LEU A 124 5.72 18.88 -3.58
C LEU A 124 7.02 19.69 -3.70
N VAL A 125 7.98 19.22 -4.50
CA VAL A 125 9.29 19.86 -4.63
C VAL A 125 9.32 20.78 -5.84
N ASP A 126 8.98 20.25 -7.01
CA ASP A 126 9.19 20.92 -8.30
C ASP A 126 7.97 21.73 -8.77
N GLY A 127 6.84 21.58 -8.08
CA GLY A 127 5.57 22.13 -8.52
C GLY A 127 4.92 21.29 -9.63
N PRO A 128 3.79 21.75 -10.19
CA PRO A 128 3.07 20.99 -11.21
C PRO A 128 3.95 20.81 -12.45
N SER A 129 4.33 19.56 -12.72
CA SER A 129 5.03 19.15 -13.93
C SER A 129 4.07 18.32 -14.77
N ASN A 130 4.02 18.61 -16.07
CA ASN A 130 3.14 17.92 -17.01
C ASN A 130 3.94 17.25 -18.13
N ASP A 131 5.20 16.87 -17.85
CA ASP A 131 6.02 16.11 -18.79
C ASP A 131 5.47 14.68 -18.91
N PRO A 132 4.93 14.29 -20.07
CA PRO A 132 4.38 12.95 -20.25
C PRO A 132 5.47 11.88 -20.42
N TYR A 133 6.75 12.24 -20.46
CA TYR A 133 7.88 11.35 -20.74
C TYR A 133 8.85 11.17 -19.55
N VAL A 134 8.39 11.44 -18.32
CA VAL A 134 9.15 11.11 -17.11
C VAL A 134 9.45 9.61 -17.09
N LEU A 135 10.72 9.26 -16.86
CA LEU A 135 11.16 7.87 -16.83
C LEU A 135 10.62 7.17 -15.58
N GLU A 136 9.70 6.22 -15.76
CA GLU A 136 9.23 5.33 -14.70
C GLU A 136 10.01 4.00 -14.74
N LEU A 137 10.64 3.64 -13.62
CA LEU A 137 11.35 2.36 -13.47
C LEU A 137 10.40 1.28 -12.93
N ASP A 138 9.83 0.50 -13.83
CA ASP A 138 8.96 -0.63 -13.47
C ASP A 138 9.64 -1.99 -13.70
N PHE A 139 9.87 -2.73 -12.60
CA PHE A 139 10.43 -4.07 -12.62
C PHE A 139 9.38 -5.17 -12.47
N GLU A 140 8.11 -4.84 -12.29
CA GLU A 140 7.04 -5.83 -12.11
C GLU A 140 6.91 -6.76 -13.34
N PRO A 141 6.90 -6.26 -14.60
CA PRO A 141 6.81 -7.10 -15.80
C PRO A 141 7.96 -8.10 -15.94
N PHE A 142 9.17 -7.73 -15.52
CA PHE A 142 10.37 -8.57 -15.63
C PHE A 142 10.40 -9.76 -14.65
N ASN A 143 9.50 -9.76 -13.66
CA ASN A 143 9.43 -10.78 -12.62
C ASN A 143 8.14 -11.61 -12.71
N ALA A 144 7.41 -11.54 -13.83
CA ALA A 144 6.13 -12.24 -14.00
C ALA A 144 6.26 -13.77 -13.95
N ASP A 145 7.38 -14.31 -14.44
CA ASP A 145 7.64 -15.75 -14.47
C ASP A 145 8.10 -16.32 -13.13
N VAL A 146 8.50 -15.44 -12.19
CA VAL A 146 8.95 -15.86 -10.85
C VAL A 146 7.73 -15.91 -9.92
N PRO A 147 7.39 -17.09 -9.38
CA PRO A 147 6.24 -17.22 -8.50
C PRO A 147 6.43 -16.36 -7.24
N ARG A 148 5.41 -15.56 -6.88
CA ARG A 148 5.48 -14.67 -5.72
C ARG A 148 4.75 -15.25 -4.51
N PRO A 149 5.42 -15.41 -3.36
CA PRO A 149 4.73 -15.74 -2.13
C PRO A 149 3.87 -14.56 -1.65
N ASN A 150 2.63 -14.86 -1.31
CA ASN A 150 1.59 -13.92 -0.89
C ASN A 150 1.31 -13.97 0.62
N ARG A 151 2.13 -14.71 1.39
CA ARG A 151 2.10 -14.73 2.85
C ARG A 151 3.29 -13.96 3.41
N SER A 152 3.03 -13.07 4.36
CA SER A 152 4.08 -12.30 5.04
C SER A 152 5.12 -13.19 5.74
N SER A 153 4.72 -14.36 6.23
CA SER A 153 5.63 -15.35 6.84
C SER A 153 6.65 -15.94 5.86
N SER A 154 6.43 -15.81 4.55
CA SER A 154 7.37 -16.28 3.52
C SER A 154 8.46 -15.24 3.19
N ILE A 155 8.35 -14.02 3.70
CA ILE A 155 9.37 -12.98 3.50
C ILE A 155 10.67 -13.47 4.15
N GLY A 156 11.77 -13.41 3.40
CA GLY A 156 13.08 -13.94 3.81
C GLY A 156 13.27 -15.45 3.57
N ASN A 157 12.23 -16.20 3.19
CA ASN A 157 12.27 -17.65 2.99
C ASN A 157 12.18 -18.06 1.50
N GLY A 158 12.76 -17.26 0.61
CA GLY A 158 12.62 -17.41 -0.85
C GLY A 158 13.10 -18.76 -1.39
N VAL A 159 14.22 -19.28 -0.90
CA VAL A 159 14.76 -20.59 -1.34
C VAL A 159 13.81 -21.73 -1.00
N GLN A 160 13.17 -21.72 0.17
CA GLN A 160 12.21 -22.75 0.54
C GLN A 160 10.97 -22.71 -0.36
N PHE A 161 10.50 -21.50 -0.69
CA PHE A 161 9.38 -21.32 -1.61
C PHE A 161 9.74 -21.80 -3.01
N LEU A 162 10.92 -21.43 -3.51
CA LEU A 162 11.42 -21.84 -4.82
C LEU A 162 11.63 -23.35 -4.89
N ASN A 163 12.21 -23.97 -3.86
CA ASN A 163 12.37 -25.42 -3.80
C ASN A 163 11.02 -26.14 -3.87
N ARG A 164 10.00 -25.67 -3.13
CA ARG A 164 8.65 -26.25 -3.22
C ARG A 164 8.05 -26.07 -4.61
N HIS A 165 8.25 -24.92 -5.22
CA HIS A 165 7.75 -24.64 -6.57
C HIS A 165 8.43 -25.51 -7.64
N LEU A 166 9.77 -25.56 -7.63
CA LEU A 166 10.57 -26.40 -8.55
C LEU A 166 10.23 -27.87 -8.38
N SER A 167 10.15 -28.37 -7.14
CA SER A 167 9.69 -29.74 -6.87
C SER A 167 8.33 -29.99 -7.50
N SER A 168 7.37 -29.08 -7.32
CA SER A 168 6.04 -29.22 -7.93
C SER A 168 6.07 -29.22 -9.46
N ILE A 169 7.00 -28.51 -10.10
CA ILE A 169 7.16 -28.50 -11.58
C ILE A 169 7.79 -29.80 -12.06
N MET A 170 8.87 -30.25 -11.41
CA MET A 170 9.62 -31.45 -11.78
C MET A 170 8.76 -32.73 -11.76
N PHE A 171 7.68 -32.76 -10.95
CA PHE A 171 6.75 -33.89 -10.90
C PHE A 171 5.56 -33.81 -11.88
N ARG A 172 5.48 -32.79 -12.76
CA ARG A 172 4.34 -32.63 -13.70
C ARG A 172 4.48 -33.46 -14.98
N ASN A 173 5.64 -33.43 -15.63
CA ASN A 173 5.91 -34.20 -16.85
C ASN A 173 7.41 -34.56 -16.97
N LYS A 174 7.72 -35.52 -17.85
CA LYS A 174 9.09 -36.00 -18.07
C LYS A 174 10.02 -34.91 -18.59
N ASP A 175 9.50 -33.99 -19.41
CA ASP A 175 10.27 -32.91 -20.04
C ASP A 175 10.79 -31.88 -19.02
N CYS A 176 10.12 -31.70 -17.86
CA CYS A 176 10.59 -30.81 -16.79
C CYS A 176 11.91 -31.26 -16.14
N LEU A 177 12.38 -32.49 -16.39
CA LEU A 177 13.66 -32.99 -15.86
C LEU A 177 14.84 -32.76 -16.82
N GLU A 178 14.58 -32.41 -18.08
CA GLU A 178 15.65 -32.15 -19.06
C GLU A 178 16.60 -31.03 -18.60
N PRO A 179 16.13 -29.88 -18.06
CA PRO A 179 17.02 -28.84 -17.58
C PRO A 179 17.96 -29.30 -16.45
N LEU A 180 17.49 -30.21 -15.58
CA LEU A 180 18.33 -30.78 -14.52
C LEU A 180 19.40 -31.70 -15.10
N ASN A 181 19.03 -32.56 -16.07
CA ASN A 181 19.99 -33.41 -16.76
C ASN A 181 21.04 -32.59 -17.53
N ASP A 182 20.61 -31.54 -18.23
CA ASP A 182 21.51 -30.66 -18.99
C ASP A 182 22.45 -29.88 -18.06
N PHE A 183 21.93 -29.39 -16.93
CA PHE A 183 22.74 -28.76 -15.89
C PHE A 183 23.83 -29.72 -15.36
N LEU A 184 23.48 -30.97 -15.06
CA LEU A 184 24.43 -31.98 -14.58
C LEU A 184 25.45 -32.37 -15.65
N ARG A 185 25.07 -32.42 -16.94
CA ARG A 185 26.00 -32.71 -18.05
C ARG A 185 26.98 -31.56 -18.31
N ALA A 186 26.51 -30.32 -18.19
CA ALA A 186 27.35 -29.14 -18.35
C ALA A 186 28.27 -28.90 -17.14
N HIS A 187 27.96 -29.51 -15.99
CA HIS A 187 28.77 -29.38 -14.80
C HIS A 187 30.09 -30.12 -14.97
N ASN A 188 31.19 -29.37 -14.91
CA ASN A 188 32.54 -29.88 -15.10
C ASN A 188 33.48 -29.14 -14.14
N ILE A 189 34.41 -29.88 -13.52
CA ILE A 189 35.44 -29.29 -12.65
C ILE A 189 36.79 -29.42 -13.35
N LYS A 190 37.34 -28.28 -13.79
CA LYS A 190 38.67 -28.16 -14.43
C LYS A 190 38.84 -28.97 -15.73
N GLY A 191 37.79 -29.07 -16.54
CA GLY A 191 37.81 -29.86 -17.77
C GLY A 191 37.50 -31.35 -17.58
N MET A 192 37.18 -31.81 -16.36
CA MET A 192 36.71 -33.17 -16.04
C MET A 192 35.21 -33.23 -15.74
#